data_AF-A0A2K2AQY9-F1
#
_entry.id   AF-A0A2K2AQY9-F1
#
_cell.length_a   1.000
_cell.length_b   1.000
_cell.length_c   1.000
_cell.angle_alpha   90.00
_cell.angle_beta   90.00
_cell.angle_gamma   90.00
#
_symmetry.space_group_name_H-M   'P 1'
#
loop_
_entity.id
_entity.type
_entity.pdbx_description
1 polymer ?
#
loop_
_entity_poly.entity_id
_entity_poly.type
_entity_poly.pdbx_seq_one_letter_code
_entity_poly.pdbx_strand_id
1 'polypeptide(L)'
;MHLSKFISRPCFEPSGTSSSTDHHGDEVDTAGGSRTFANIIRDRVRSVGLSDSIKFEAKKIKEGGKKNIFKQKFEVREGERLLKASHCCLSTEAGPVAGLLFISTEKVAFCSQRSVTFKSPDELLEETDRKIEIPIRNIRGVDLNESQKKKMTIIIEDSSEFLFMDFLRYDKARQNLEEAILWQSCQAEGS
;
A
#
# COMPACT_ATOMS: atom_id res chain seq x y z
N MET A 1 9.15 33.14 4.78
CA MET A 1 7.71 33.49 4.83
C MET A 1 7.11 33.34 3.44
N HIS A 2 5.83 32.92 3.38
CA HIS A 2 5.01 32.59 2.19
C HIS A 2 5.35 31.26 1.49
N LEU A 3 4.65 30.13 1.67
CA LEU A 3 3.19 29.83 1.66
C LEU A 3 2.47 30.33 0.40
N SER A 4 2.36 29.45 -0.60
CA SER A 4 1.10 29.03 -1.27
C SER A 4 1.38 28.49 -2.67
N LYS A 5 1.21 27.19 -2.92
CA LYS A 5 0.83 26.66 -4.24
C LYS A 5 -0.11 25.47 -4.07
N PHE A 6 -1.39 25.81 -4.20
CA PHE A 6 -2.52 25.05 -4.73
C PHE A 6 -2.42 23.52 -4.73
N ILE A 7 -3.20 22.92 -3.83
CA ILE A 7 -3.73 21.57 -3.99
C ILE A 7 -4.74 21.62 -5.14
N SER A 8 -4.39 21.07 -6.30
CA SER A 8 -5.38 20.72 -7.31
C SER A 8 -6.25 19.59 -6.75
N ARG A 9 -7.48 19.92 -6.38
CA ARG A 9 -8.55 18.94 -6.14
C ARG A 9 -8.83 18.20 -7.45
N PRO A 10 -8.96 16.86 -7.47
CA PRO A 10 -9.79 16.24 -8.48
C PRO A 10 -11.25 16.53 -8.10
N CYS A 11 -11.89 17.43 -8.84
CA CYS A 11 -13.35 17.55 -8.84
C CYS A 11 -13.93 16.24 -9.40
N PHE A 12 -14.65 15.50 -8.55
CA PHE A 12 -15.50 14.40 -9.01
C PHE A 12 -16.91 15.00 -9.17
N GLU A 13 -17.19 15.48 -10.38
CA GLU A 13 -18.55 15.87 -10.79
C GLU A 13 -19.32 14.60 -11.17
N PRO A 14 -20.47 14.30 -10.55
CA PRO A 14 -21.37 13.27 -11.04
C PRO A 14 -22.21 13.89 -12.18
N SER A 15 -21.86 13.59 -13.44
CA SER A 15 -22.74 13.94 -14.55
C SER A 15 -24.02 13.10 -14.50
N GLY A 16 -25.10 13.77 -14.11
CA GLY A 16 -26.46 13.26 -14.22
C GLY A 16 -26.83 13.00 -15.68
N THR A 17 -27.52 11.90 -15.90
CA THR A 17 -28.15 11.56 -17.17
C THR A 17 -29.41 12.42 -17.36
N SER A 18 -29.44 13.26 -18.39
CA SER A 18 -30.70 13.76 -18.97
C SER A 18 -30.93 13.12 -20.33
N SER A 19 -32.04 12.41 -20.46
CA SER A 19 -32.54 11.87 -21.72
C SER A 19 -33.18 12.98 -22.57
N SER A 20 -32.93 12.96 -23.87
CA SER A 20 -33.86 13.50 -24.88
C SER A 20 -33.50 12.98 -26.27
N THR A 21 -34.54 12.64 -27.03
CA THR A 21 -34.60 12.02 -28.35
C THR A 21 -34.31 13.01 -29.50
N ASP A 22 -33.79 12.49 -30.62
CA ASP A 22 -34.38 12.52 -31.98
C ASP A 22 -33.39 12.58 -33.17
N HIS A 23 -33.87 12.01 -34.28
CA HIS A 23 -33.26 11.48 -35.51
C HIS A 23 -32.53 12.45 -36.47
N HIS A 24 -31.49 11.97 -37.19
CA HIS A 24 -31.48 11.68 -38.66
C HIS A 24 -30.12 11.10 -39.11
N GLY A 25 -30.14 10.21 -40.11
CA GLY A 25 -29.04 9.31 -40.47
C GLY A 25 -27.92 9.86 -41.35
N ASP A 26 -26.84 9.10 -41.41
CA ASP A 26 -26.15 8.71 -42.65
C ASP A 26 -25.21 7.52 -42.33
N GLU A 27 -25.26 6.53 -43.22
CA GLU A 27 -24.52 5.28 -43.19
C GLU A 27 -23.09 5.51 -43.71
N VAL A 28 -22.08 5.31 -42.86
CA VAL A 28 -20.69 5.09 -43.29
C VAL A 28 -20.11 3.95 -42.45
N ASP A 29 -19.87 2.83 -43.13
CA ASP A 29 -19.08 1.72 -42.62
C ASP A 29 -17.65 2.19 -42.30
N THR A 30 -17.30 2.17 -41.01
CA THR A 30 -15.91 2.02 -40.60
C THR A 30 -15.86 1.22 -39.32
N ALA A 31 -15.06 0.15 -39.35
CA ALA A 31 -14.89 -0.88 -38.32
C ALA A 31 -14.72 -0.32 -36.90
N GLY A 32 -15.82 -0.07 -36.21
CA GLY A 32 -15.87 0.33 -34.81
C GLY A 32 -16.00 -0.91 -33.93
N GLY A 33 -14.87 -1.48 -33.52
CA GLY A 33 -14.82 -2.65 -32.66
C GLY A 33 -15.68 -2.43 -31.41
N SER A 34 -16.82 -3.14 -31.34
CA SER A 34 -17.71 -3.16 -30.18
C SER A 34 -16.89 -3.63 -28.98
N ARG A 35 -16.48 -2.68 -28.12
CA ARG A 35 -15.88 -3.01 -26.82
C ARG A 35 -17.00 -3.62 -25.99
N THR A 36 -17.12 -4.95 -26.08
CA THR A 36 -18.08 -5.73 -25.31
C THR A 36 -17.98 -5.31 -23.84
N PHE A 37 -19.12 -5.20 -23.13
CA PHE A 37 -19.13 -4.82 -21.71
C PHE A 37 -18.15 -5.63 -20.86
N ALA A 38 -17.91 -6.89 -21.21
CA ALA A 38 -16.88 -7.73 -20.60
C ALA A 38 -15.46 -7.16 -20.70
N ASN A 39 -15.09 -6.57 -21.84
CA ASN A 39 -13.79 -5.91 -22.04
C ASN A 39 -13.70 -4.61 -21.23
N ILE A 40 -14.78 -3.83 -21.16
CA ILE A 40 -14.85 -2.63 -20.31
C ILE A 40 -14.71 -2.99 -18.83
N ILE A 41 -15.39 -4.05 -18.37
CA ILE A 41 -15.28 -4.54 -16.99
C ILE A 41 -13.87 -5.08 -16.74
N ARG A 42 -13.30 -5.85 -17.65
CA ARG A 42 -11.94 -6.38 -17.52
C ARG A 42 -10.90 -5.27 -17.46
N ASP A 43 -11.02 -4.25 -18.30
CA ASP A 43 -10.11 -3.11 -18.31
C ASP A 43 -10.28 -2.26 -17.03
N ARG A 44 -11.50 -2.07 -16.53
CA ARG A 44 -11.73 -1.41 -15.23
C ARG A 44 -11.17 -2.22 -14.07
N VAL A 45 -11.35 -3.54 -14.04
CA VAL A 45 -10.79 -4.42 -13.00
C VAL A 45 -9.26 -4.36 -13.01
N ARG A 46 -8.65 -4.30 -14.20
CA ARG A 46 -7.20 -4.13 -14.37
C ARG A 46 -6.73 -2.74 -13.96
N SER A 47 -7.44 -1.67 -14.35
CA SER A 47 -7.04 -0.28 -14.04
C SER A 47 -7.25 0.09 -12.57
N VAL A 48 -8.18 -0.55 -11.87
CA VAL A 48 -8.45 -0.33 -10.44
C VAL A 48 -7.49 -1.15 -9.55
N GLY A 49 -6.59 -1.95 -10.13
CA GLY A 49 -5.66 -2.79 -9.36
C GLY A 49 -6.35 -3.92 -8.57
N LEU A 50 -7.65 -4.16 -8.83
CA LEU A 50 -8.45 -5.16 -8.13
C LEU A 50 -7.90 -6.57 -8.40
N SER A 51 -7.35 -6.80 -9.60
CA SER A 51 -6.68 -8.06 -9.93
C SER A 51 -5.48 -8.36 -9.05
N ASP A 52 -4.72 -7.33 -8.65
CA ASP A 52 -3.50 -7.53 -7.88
C ASP A 52 -3.80 -7.72 -6.41
N SER A 53 -4.84 -7.04 -5.90
CA SER A 53 -5.43 -7.34 -4.59
C SER A 53 -5.91 -8.80 -4.50
N ILE A 54 -6.62 -9.29 -5.52
CA ILE A 54 -7.09 -10.70 -5.57
C ILE A 54 -5.91 -11.68 -5.65
N LYS A 55 -4.92 -11.42 -6.51
CA LYS A 55 -3.70 -12.26 -6.59
C LYS A 55 -2.94 -12.28 -5.28
N PHE A 56 -2.86 -11.14 -4.59
CA PHE A 56 -2.20 -11.03 -3.31
C PHE A 56 -2.92 -11.81 -2.20
N GLU A 57 -4.25 -11.72 -2.17
CA GLU A 57 -5.08 -12.50 -1.25
C GLU A 57 -4.97 -14.01 -1.52
N ALA A 58 -4.97 -14.43 -2.80
CA ALA A 58 -4.72 -15.81 -3.19
C ALA A 58 -3.30 -16.28 -2.81
N LYS A 59 -2.30 -15.41 -2.98
CA LYS A 59 -0.92 -15.66 -2.58
C LYS A 59 -0.80 -15.81 -1.06
N LYS A 60 -1.50 -15.00 -0.27
CA LYS A 60 -1.56 -15.12 1.19
C LYS A 60 -2.15 -16.46 1.63
N ILE A 61 -3.17 -16.97 0.91
CA ILE A 61 -3.72 -18.31 1.17
C ILE A 61 -2.68 -19.39 0.85
N LYS A 62 -2.07 -19.33 -0.34
CA LYS A 62 -1.04 -20.28 -0.77
C LYS A 62 0.17 -20.29 0.17
N GLU A 63 0.59 -19.12 0.62
CA GLU A 63 1.74 -18.94 1.51
C GLU A 63 1.35 -19.15 2.97
N GLY A 64 0.16 -19.61 3.36
CA GLY A 64 -0.12 -19.94 4.77
C GLY A 64 -0.26 -18.74 5.72
N GLY A 65 -0.63 -17.57 5.19
CA GLY A 65 -0.97 -16.39 5.98
C GLY A 65 0.20 -15.42 6.25
N LYS A 66 -0.12 -14.30 6.89
CA LYS A 66 0.80 -13.14 7.02
C LYS A 66 2.10 -13.47 7.76
N LYS A 67 2.07 -14.37 8.75
CA LYS A 67 3.26 -14.80 9.49
C LYS A 67 4.27 -15.53 8.59
N ASN A 68 3.77 -16.32 7.64
CA ASN A 68 4.66 -17.02 6.73
C ASN A 68 5.17 -16.10 5.61
N ILE A 69 4.34 -15.16 5.12
CA ILE A 69 4.82 -14.07 4.24
C ILE A 69 6.00 -13.33 4.89
N PHE A 70 5.87 -12.97 6.17
CA PHE A 70 6.94 -12.31 6.92
C PHE A 70 8.23 -13.13 6.91
N LYS A 71 8.16 -14.42 7.27
CA LYS A 71 9.30 -15.34 7.27
C LYS A 71 9.94 -15.57 5.89
N GLN A 72 9.14 -15.52 4.82
CA GLN A 72 9.64 -15.68 3.46
C GLN A 72 10.28 -14.41 2.90
N LYS A 73 9.79 -13.24 3.34
CA LYS A 73 10.22 -11.94 2.81
C LYS A 73 11.40 -11.34 3.58
N PHE A 74 11.52 -11.66 4.86
CA PHE A 74 12.51 -11.10 5.77
C PHE A 74 13.19 -12.21 6.57
N GLU A 75 14.46 -12.00 6.89
CA GLU A 75 15.18 -12.90 7.80
C GLU A 75 14.60 -12.75 9.21
N VAL A 76 14.20 -13.85 9.87
CA VAL A 76 13.58 -13.80 11.20
C VAL A 76 14.56 -14.33 12.21
N ARG A 77 14.91 -13.51 13.21
CA ARG A 77 15.85 -13.89 14.28
C ARG A 77 15.25 -14.95 15.19
N GLU A 78 16.11 -15.70 15.88
CA GLU A 78 15.65 -16.62 16.92
C GLU A 78 14.90 -15.85 18.01
N GLY A 79 13.73 -16.36 18.41
CA GLY A 79 12.85 -15.69 19.37
C GLY A 79 12.03 -14.52 18.81
N GLU A 80 12.26 -14.07 17.57
CA GLU A 80 11.50 -12.98 16.97
C GLU A 80 10.05 -13.40 16.66
N ARG A 81 9.08 -12.60 17.15
CA ARG A 81 7.64 -12.89 16.98
C ARG A 81 6.97 -11.77 16.21
N LEU A 82 6.22 -12.12 15.17
CA LEU A 82 5.35 -11.18 14.48
C LEU A 82 4.16 -10.81 15.38
N LEU A 83 4.00 -9.53 15.68
CA LEU A 83 2.90 -8.98 16.48
C LEU A 83 1.73 -8.59 15.55
N LYS A 84 2.04 -7.86 14.47
CA LYS A 84 1.02 -7.36 13.55
C LYS A 84 1.47 -7.35 12.10
N ALA A 85 0.50 -7.53 11.20
CA ALA A 85 0.65 -7.22 9.80
C ALA A 85 -0.57 -6.47 9.25
N SER A 86 -0.35 -5.29 8.66
CA SER A 86 -1.41 -4.39 8.14
C SER A 86 -1.08 -3.94 6.72
N HIS A 87 -2.10 -3.81 5.87
CA HIS A 87 -1.96 -3.07 4.61
C HIS A 87 -1.80 -1.58 4.91
N CYS A 88 -0.91 -0.93 4.18
CA CYS A 88 -0.67 0.52 4.19
C CYS A 88 0.04 0.94 2.90
N CYS A 89 0.22 2.25 2.73
CA CYS A 89 1.07 2.85 1.71
C CYS A 89 2.32 3.46 2.35
N LEU A 90 3.49 3.23 1.76
CA LEU A 90 4.72 3.95 2.08
C LEU A 90 4.81 5.20 1.20
N SER A 91 4.98 6.38 1.80
CA SER A 91 5.26 7.60 1.04
C SER A 91 6.68 7.56 0.48
N THR A 92 6.83 7.78 -0.82
CA THR A 92 8.14 7.93 -1.49
C THR A 92 8.14 9.17 -2.39
N GLU A 93 9.31 9.58 -2.87
CA GLU A 93 9.43 10.71 -3.81
C GLU A 93 8.70 10.46 -5.14
N ALA A 94 8.67 9.20 -5.59
CA ALA A 94 7.92 8.78 -6.78
C ALA A 94 6.41 8.60 -6.52
N GLY A 95 5.95 8.82 -5.28
CA GLY A 95 4.57 8.67 -4.85
C GLY A 95 4.35 7.56 -3.81
N PRO A 96 3.10 7.36 -3.36
CA PRO A 96 2.77 6.31 -2.41
C PRO A 96 2.88 4.91 -3.01
N VAL A 97 3.53 3.99 -2.30
CA VAL A 97 3.70 2.58 -2.68
C VAL A 97 2.87 1.70 -1.75
N ALA A 98 1.88 0.99 -2.30
CA ALA A 98 1.05 0.07 -1.54
C ALA A 98 1.83 -1.18 -1.09
N GLY A 99 1.57 -1.66 0.12
CA GLY A 99 2.28 -2.82 0.65
C GLY A 99 1.74 -3.36 1.97
N LEU A 100 2.52 -4.27 2.55
CA LEU A 100 2.32 -4.78 3.90
C LEU A 100 3.36 -4.21 4.84
N LEU A 101 2.90 -3.62 5.93
CA LEU A 101 3.70 -3.36 7.11
C LEU A 101 3.59 -4.54 8.08
N PHE A 102 4.74 -5.01 8.54
CA PHE A 102 4.92 -6.02 9.57
C PHE A 102 5.56 -5.36 10.79
N ILE A 103 5.02 -5.64 11.98
CA ILE A 103 5.58 -5.22 13.25
C ILE A 103 5.88 -6.49 14.02
N SER A 104 7.15 -6.75 14.30
CA SER A 104 7.62 -7.83 15.15
C SER A 104 8.16 -7.27 16.47
N THR A 105 8.55 -8.17 17.37
CA THR A 105 9.26 -7.81 18.61
C THR A 105 10.62 -7.17 18.36
N GLU A 106 11.21 -7.36 17.18
CA GLU A 106 12.58 -6.94 16.85
C GLU A 106 12.66 -5.82 15.79
N LYS A 107 11.67 -5.73 14.90
CA LYS A 107 11.68 -4.76 13.79
C LYS A 107 10.30 -4.38 13.27
N VAL A 108 10.27 -3.22 12.63
CA VAL A 108 9.24 -2.85 11.67
C VAL A 108 9.76 -3.16 10.27
N ALA A 109 9.01 -3.93 9.49
CA ALA A 109 9.39 -4.29 8.13
C ALA A 109 8.26 -3.96 7.15
N PHE A 110 8.61 -3.50 5.96
CA PHE A 110 7.65 -3.20 4.90
C PHE A 110 8.06 -3.90 3.60
N CYS A 111 7.09 -4.48 2.89
CA CYS A 111 7.30 -4.91 1.50
C CYS A 111 6.18 -4.39 0.61
N SER A 112 6.53 -3.90 -0.58
CA SER A 112 5.55 -3.52 -1.59
C SER A 112 4.71 -4.72 -2.03
N GLN A 113 3.44 -4.47 -2.31
CA GLN A 113 2.61 -5.40 -3.08
C GLN A 113 3.07 -5.29 -4.54
N ARG A 114 3.36 -6.42 -5.18
CA ARG A 114 3.78 -6.42 -6.59
C ARG A 114 2.70 -5.82 -7.47
N SER A 115 3.01 -4.73 -8.13
CA SER A 115 2.40 -4.33 -9.39
C SER A 115 3.13 -5.08 -10.50
N VAL A 116 2.47 -6.07 -11.10
CA VAL A 116 2.98 -6.65 -12.35
C VAL A 116 2.64 -5.65 -13.44
N THR A 117 3.61 -4.84 -13.84
CA THR A 117 3.41 -3.88 -14.92
C THR A 117 3.68 -4.58 -16.25
N PHE A 118 2.62 -4.84 -17.01
CA PHE A 118 2.73 -5.37 -18.37
C PHE A 118 3.07 -4.22 -19.32
N LYS A 119 4.23 -4.27 -19.99
CA LYS A 119 4.52 -3.36 -21.11
C LYS A 119 3.87 -3.83 -22.41
N SER A 120 3.69 -5.14 -22.55
CA SER A 120 2.98 -5.79 -23.65
C SER A 120 2.37 -7.12 -23.15
N PRO A 121 1.48 -7.79 -23.91
CA PRO A 121 0.91 -9.07 -23.53
C PRO A 121 1.95 -10.16 -23.19
N ASP A 122 3.17 -10.05 -23.75
CA ASP A 122 4.25 -11.04 -23.61
C ASP A 122 5.46 -10.53 -22.81
N GLU A 123 5.51 -9.24 -22.45
CA GLU A 123 6.65 -8.65 -21.72
C GLU A 123 6.25 -8.27 -20.29
N LEU A 124 6.57 -9.18 -19.37
CA LEU A 124 6.42 -9.01 -17.93
C LEU A 124 7.59 -8.21 -17.39
N LEU A 125 7.36 -6.97 -16.90
CA LEU A 125 8.33 -6.33 -16.03
C LEU A 125 7.98 -6.66 -14.58
N GLU A 126 8.81 -7.49 -13.96
CA GLU A 126 8.81 -7.64 -12.51
C GLU A 126 9.38 -6.35 -11.91
N GLU A 127 8.51 -5.49 -11.39
CA GLU A 127 8.92 -4.36 -10.58
C GLU A 127 9.57 -4.92 -9.29
N THR A 128 10.86 -4.63 -9.09
CA THR A 128 11.63 -5.15 -7.96
C THR A 128 10.92 -4.86 -6.65
N ASP A 129 10.61 -5.92 -5.88
CA ASP A 129 9.94 -5.81 -4.57
C ASP A 129 10.69 -4.80 -3.68
N ARG A 130 10.09 -3.63 -3.38
CA ARG A 130 10.67 -2.65 -2.45
C ARG A 130 10.51 -3.20 -1.04
N LYS A 131 11.65 -3.44 -0.36
CA LYS A 131 11.71 -3.94 1.01
C LYS A 131 12.39 -2.93 1.92
N ILE A 132 11.87 -2.79 3.13
CA ILE A 132 12.43 -1.95 4.20
C ILE A 132 12.43 -2.77 5.48
N GLU A 133 13.51 -2.68 6.25
CA GLU A 133 13.65 -3.27 7.58
C GLU A 133 14.22 -2.24 8.54
N ILE A 134 13.48 -1.93 9.59
CA ILE A 134 13.83 -0.95 10.61
C ILE A 134 13.88 -1.68 11.95
N PRO A 135 15.07 -1.97 12.50
CA PRO A 135 15.19 -2.53 13.85
C PRO A 135 14.53 -1.60 14.87
N ILE A 136 13.75 -2.15 15.81
CA ILE A 136 13.05 -1.34 16.82
C ILE A 136 14.05 -0.51 17.64
N ARG A 137 15.21 -1.08 17.97
CA ARG A 137 16.30 -0.39 18.68
C ARG A 137 16.84 0.86 17.97
N ASN A 138 16.63 0.99 16.65
CA ASN A 138 17.05 2.14 15.87
C ASN A 138 15.95 3.21 15.77
N ILE A 139 14.75 2.96 16.31
CA ILE A 139 13.63 3.92 16.29
C ILE A 139 13.84 4.93 17.41
N ARG A 140 14.04 6.19 17.03
CA ARG A 140 14.18 7.31 17.97
C ARG A 140 12.82 7.85 18.43
N GLY A 141 11.83 7.78 17.56
CA GLY A 141 10.49 8.27 17.86
C GLY A 141 9.48 7.89 16.80
N VAL A 142 8.21 8.02 17.16
CA VAL A 142 7.09 7.82 16.25
C VAL A 142 6.19 9.04 16.35
N ASP A 143 5.93 9.69 15.22
CA ASP A 143 4.90 10.72 15.13
C ASP A 143 3.60 10.09 14.58
N LEU A 144 2.56 10.20 15.40
CA LEU A 144 1.27 9.57 15.18
C LEU A 144 0.24 10.69 15.02
N ASN A 145 -0.21 10.92 13.80
CA ASN A 145 -1.16 11.99 13.54
C ASN A 145 -2.60 11.49 13.71
N GLU A 146 -3.32 12.06 14.68
CA GLU A 146 -4.73 11.72 14.97
C GLU A 146 -5.76 12.40 14.05
N SER A 147 -5.33 13.22 13.09
CA SER A 147 -6.24 13.80 12.10
C SER A 147 -6.88 12.74 11.21
N GLN A 148 -7.86 13.15 10.37
CA GLN A 148 -8.58 12.30 9.43
C GLN A 148 -7.69 11.47 8.47
N LYS A 149 -6.38 11.75 8.39
CA LYS A 149 -5.44 11.08 7.47
C LYS A 149 -4.67 9.89 8.06
N LYS A 150 -4.86 9.52 9.34
CA LYS A 150 -4.31 8.30 9.99
C LYS A 150 -2.91 7.91 9.49
N LYS A 151 -1.90 8.69 9.88
CA LYS A 151 -0.52 8.58 9.41
C LYS A 151 0.42 8.15 10.54
N MET A 152 1.42 7.37 10.20
CA MET A 152 2.45 6.92 11.13
C MET A 152 3.83 7.20 10.53
N THR A 153 4.57 8.10 11.16
CA THR A 153 5.94 8.45 10.79
C THR A 153 6.90 7.79 11.78
N ILE A 154 7.79 6.95 11.28
CA ILE A 154 8.86 6.34 12.09
C ILE A 154 10.13 7.14 11.85
N ILE A 155 10.72 7.67 12.91
CA ILE A 155 11.95 8.45 12.89
C ILE A 155 13.06 7.55 13.43
N ILE A 156 14.07 7.29 12.62
CA ILE A 156 15.22 6.47 13.03
C ILE A 156 16.40 7.32 13.47
N GLU A 157 17.41 6.68 14.08
CA GLU A 157 18.56 7.33 14.70
C GLU A 157 19.31 8.29 13.77
N ASP A 158 19.47 7.94 12.49
CA ASP A 158 20.09 8.79 11.46
C ASP A 158 19.20 9.96 10.98
N SER A 159 18.06 10.18 11.64
CA SER A 159 17.04 11.18 11.30
C SER A 159 16.32 10.95 9.97
N SER A 160 16.46 9.77 9.37
CA SER A 160 15.58 9.37 8.27
C SER A 160 14.17 9.12 8.79
N GLU A 161 13.18 9.52 7.99
CA GLU A 161 11.77 9.37 8.32
C GLU A 161 11.08 8.44 7.33
N PHE A 162 10.31 7.48 7.87
CA PHE A 162 9.47 6.59 7.08
C PHE A 162 8.01 6.90 7.35
N LEU A 163 7.34 7.50 6.36
CA LEU A 163 5.92 7.86 6.45
C LEU A 163 5.04 6.76 5.87
N PHE A 164 4.24 6.14 6.73
CA PHE A 164 3.20 5.19 6.36
C PHE A 164 1.81 5.82 6.47
N MET A 165 0.94 5.54 5.50
CA MET A 165 -0.40 6.12 5.36
C MET A 165 -1.40 5.05 4.90
N ASP A 166 -2.68 5.42 4.80
CA ASP A 166 -3.75 4.59 4.21
C ASP A 166 -3.88 3.19 4.82
N PHE A 167 -3.74 3.13 6.15
CA PHE A 167 -3.83 1.88 6.89
C PHE A 167 -5.24 1.31 6.90
N LEU A 168 -5.38 0.03 6.55
CA LEU A 168 -6.65 -0.68 6.72
C LEU A 168 -7.03 -0.84 8.20
N ARG A 169 -6.04 -0.98 9.09
CA ARG A 169 -6.24 -1.14 10.54
C ARG A 169 -5.24 -0.29 11.34
N TYR A 170 -5.29 1.03 11.14
CA TYR A 170 -4.38 2.01 11.76
C TYR A 170 -4.23 1.82 13.27
N ASP A 171 -5.34 1.82 14.02
CA ASP A 171 -5.32 1.83 15.49
C ASP A 171 -4.64 0.58 16.04
N LYS A 172 -4.78 -0.56 15.35
CA LYS A 172 -4.09 -1.80 15.71
C LYS A 172 -2.62 -1.82 15.30
N ALA A 173 -2.26 -1.18 14.19
CA ALA A 173 -0.86 -1.02 13.82
C ALA A 173 -0.13 -0.12 14.83
N ARG A 174 -0.72 1.03 15.16
CA ARG A 174 -0.24 1.97 16.18
C ARG A 174 0.00 1.27 17.52
N GLN A 175 -1.03 0.62 18.07
CA GLN A 175 -0.94 -0.08 19.35
C GLN A 175 0.20 -1.12 19.37
N ASN A 176 0.34 -1.92 18.31
CA ASN A 176 1.39 -2.95 18.26
C ASN A 176 2.79 -2.35 18.10
N LEU A 177 2.92 -1.19 17.46
CA LEU A 177 4.20 -0.50 17.36
C LEU A 177 4.63 0.09 18.71
N GLU A 178 3.70 0.76 19.40
CA GLU A 178 3.93 1.31 20.74
C GLU A 178 4.34 0.19 21.72
N GLU A 179 3.63 -0.94 21.72
CA GLU A 179 3.97 -2.11 22.53
C GLU A 179 5.35 -2.68 22.19
N ALA A 180 5.72 -2.76 20.90
CA ALA A 180 7.04 -3.26 20.48
C ALA A 180 8.18 -2.35 20.93
N ILE A 181 8.00 -1.03 20.84
CA ILE A 181 8.99 -0.04 21.27
C ILE A 181 9.15 -0.11 22.80
N LEU A 182 8.04 -0.13 23.53
CA LEU A 182 8.05 -0.23 25.00
C LEU A 182 8.76 -1.52 25.46
N TRP A 183 8.46 -2.65 24.81
CA TRP A 183 9.08 -3.94 25.12
C TRP A 183 10.60 -3.90 25.00
N GLN A 184 11.14 -3.23 23.97
CA GLN A 184 12.58 -3.09 23.77
C GLN A 184 13.23 -2.18 24.81
N SER A 185 12.56 -1.09 25.21
CA SER A 185 13.06 -0.23 26.29
C SER A 185 13.23 -0.99 27.61
N CYS A 186 12.30 -1.89 27.96
CA CYS A 186 12.41 -2.70 29.18
C CYS A 186 13.55 -3.73 29.14
N GLN A 187 13.98 -4.20 27.97
CA GLN A 187 15.09 -5.14 27.86
C GLN A 187 16.46 -4.46 27.95
N ALA A 188 16.56 -3.20 27.56
CA ALA A 188 17.80 -2.42 27.62
C ALA A 188 18.21 -2.02 29.04
N GLU A 189 17.28 -1.92 29.98
CA GLU A 189 17.55 -1.52 31.38
C GLU A 189 17.99 -2.69 32.28
N GLY A 190 17.90 -3.94 31.80
CA GLY A 190 18.22 -5.15 32.58
C GLY A 190 19.52 -5.83 32.20
N SER A 191 20.37 -5.20 31.37
CA SER A 191 21.55 -5.82 30.76
C SER A 191 22.86 -5.10 31.01
#